data_AF-A0A833ALM6-F1
#
_entry.id   AF-A0A833ALM6-F1
#
_cell.length_a   1.000
_cell.length_b   1.000
_cell.length_c   1.000
_cell.angle_alpha   90.00
_cell.angle_beta   90.00
_cell.angle_gamma   90.00
#
_symmetry.space_group_name_H-M   'P 1'
#
loop_
_entity.id
_entity.type
_entity.pdbx_description
1 polymer ?
#
loop_
_entity_poly.entity_id
_entity_poly.type
_entity_poly.pdbx_seq_one_letter_code
_entity_poly.pdbx_strand_id
1 'polypeptide(L)' 'MIQDSMLNNFNNLPPEAQKQVMDFIAFLRTRYQKSNYGKNITKTKLTEEPFIGIWRDRDDVQDSSAWVRNIRKNEWK' A
#
# COMPACT_ATOMS: atom_id res chain seq x y z
N MET A 1 10.51 19.72 -33.49
CA MET A 1 9.79 21.01 -33.48
C MET A 1 9.01 21.27 -32.18
N ILE A 2 8.10 20.39 -31.71
CA ILE A 2 7.33 20.66 -30.47
C ILE A 2 8.17 20.43 -29.19
N GLN A 3 9.09 19.44 -29.18
CA GLN A 3 9.95 19.18 -28.02
C GLN A 3 11.03 20.24 -27.82
N ASP A 4 11.60 20.74 -28.92
CA ASP A 4 12.68 21.73 -28.89
C ASP A 4 12.19 23.10 -28.38
N SER A 5 10.97 23.48 -28.76
CA SER A 5 10.36 24.72 -28.25
C SER A 5 10.00 24.62 -26.78
N MET A 6 9.60 23.46 -26.27
CA MET A 6 9.29 23.26 -24.85
C MET A 6 10.53 23.41 -23.97
N LEU A 7 11.67 22.85 -24.39
CA LEU A 7 12.94 22.95 -23.66
C LEU A 7 13.48 24.39 -23.62
N ASN A 8 13.36 25.13 -24.73
CA ASN A 8 13.73 26.54 -24.75
C ASN A 8 12.84 27.39 -23.84
N ASN A 9 11.53 27.14 -23.81
CA ASN A 9 10.63 27.83 -22.89
C ASN A 9 10.94 27.50 -21.42
N PHE A 10 11.32 26.26 -21.12
CA PHE A 10 11.74 25.86 -19.78
C PHE A 10 13.03 26.56 -19.34
N ASN A 11 14.04 26.60 -20.22
CA ASN A 11 15.34 27.23 -19.91
C ASN A 11 15.24 28.76 -19.78
N ASN A 12 14.28 29.39 -20.45
CA ASN A 12 14.03 30.83 -20.37
C ASN A 12 13.21 31.25 -19.13
N LEU A 13 12.73 30.30 -18.32
CA LEU A 13 12.03 30.60 -17.07
C LEU A 13 13.02 31.01 -15.98
N PRO A 14 12.61 31.91 -15.05
CA PRO A 14 13.35 32.17 -13.83
C PRO A 14 13.59 30.87 -13.01
N PRO A 15 14.68 30.76 -12.25
CA PRO A 15 15.02 29.54 -11.49
C PRO A 15 13.89 29.06 -10.55
N GLU A 16 13.15 29.98 -9.96
CA GLU A 16 12.01 29.68 -9.10
C GLU A 16 10.86 29.01 -9.88
N ALA A 17 10.56 29.50 -11.08
CA ALA A 17 9.53 28.93 -11.94
C ALA A 17 9.95 27.56 -12.51
N GLN A 18 11.24 27.36 -12.80
CA GLN A 18 11.76 26.03 -13.17
C GLN A 18 11.53 25.01 -12.05
N LYS A 19 11.77 25.40 -10.80
CA LYS A 19 11.50 24.56 -9.62
C LYS A 19 10.01 24.20 -9.51
N GLN A 20 9.11 25.17 -9.70
CA GLN A 20 7.66 24.91 -9.67
C GLN A 20 7.22 23.91 -10.75
N VAL A 21 7.79 24.01 -11.96
CA VAL A 21 7.51 23.04 -13.04
C VAL A 21 8.02 21.65 -12.67
N MET A 22 9.21 21.53 -12.08
CA MET A 22 9.74 20.24 -11.61
C MET A 22 8.88 19.63 -10.51
N ASP A 23 8.44 20.43 -9.54
CA ASP A 23 7.54 20.00 -8.48
C ASP A 23 6.19 19.54 -9.05
N PHE A 24 5.66 20.25 -10.04
CA PHE A 24 4.42 19.87 -10.71
C PHE A 24 4.57 18.57 -11.52
N ILE A 25 5.69 18.38 -12.21
CA ILE A 25 6.00 17.11 -12.89
C ILE A 25 6.11 15.97 -11.88
N ALA A 26 6.76 16.18 -10.74
CA ALA A 26 6.85 15.18 -9.68
C ALA A 26 5.47 14.82 -9.11
N PHE A 27 4.62 15.82 -8.89
CA PHE A 27 3.22 15.63 -8.49
C PHE A 27 2.43 14.82 -9.51
N LEU A 28 2.52 15.18 -10.80
CA LEU A 28 1.82 14.46 -11.88
C LEU A 28 2.30 13.02 -12.00
N ARG A 29 3.62 12.79 -11.94
CA ARG A 29 4.20 11.44 -11.91
C ARG A 29 3.58 10.65 -10.76
N THR A 30 3.55 11.20 -9.55
CA THR A 30 2.97 10.51 -8.38
C THR A 30 1.48 10.22 -8.56
N ARG A 31 0.70 11.19 -9.06
CA ARG A 31 -0.75 11.08 -9.27
C ARG A 31 -1.11 10.01 -10.30
N TYR A 32 -0.35 9.92 -11.38
CA TYR A 32 -0.63 9.05 -12.52
C TYR A 32 0.26 7.80 -12.61
N GLN A 33 1.22 7.62 -11.70
CA GLN A 33 1.98 6.37 -11.54
C GLN A 33 1.15 5.20 -10.99
N LYS A 34 -0.14 5.40 -10.72
CA LYS A 34 -1.09 4.32 -10.40
C LYS A 34 -1.45 3.48 -11.63
N SER A 35 -0.50 2.66 -12.06
CA SER A 35 -0.76 1.36 -12.68
C SER A 35 0.42 0.38 -12.51
N ASN A 36 1.63 0.83 -12.16
CA ASN A 36 2.78 -0.06 -11.92
C ASN A 36 3.05 -0.39 -10.44
N TYR A 37 2.27 0.16 -9.50
CA TYR A 37 2.18 -0.38 -8.14
C TYR A 37 1.23 -1.57 -8.02
N GLY A 38 0.76 -2.11 -9.15
CA GLY A 38 0.52 -3.54 -9.28
C GLY A 38 1.84 -4.27 -9.44
N LYS A 39 2.78 -4.09 -8.48
CA LYS A 39 3.79 -5.13 -8.29
C LYS A 39 2.94 -6.36 -8.01
N ASN A 40 3.02 -7.35 -8.88
CA ASN A 40 2.37 -8.64 -8.72
C ASN A 40 2.90 -9.30 -7.44
N ILE A 41 2.51 -8.80 -6.28
CA ILE A 41 2.16 -9.67 -5.19
C ILE A 41 0.94 -10.35 -5.78
N THR A 42 1.16 -11.50 -6.41
CA THR A 42 0.10 -12.46 -6.67
C THR A 42 -0.72 -12.44 -5.40
N LYS A 43 -1.92 -11.84 -5.45
CA LYS A 43 -2.81 -11.84 -4.30
C LYS A 43 -3.05 -13.32 -4.06
N THR A 44 -2.35 -13.91 -3.10
CA THR A 44 -2.63 -15.24 -2.62
C THR A 44 -4.12 -15.21 -2.33
N LYS A 45 -4.86 -16.22 -2.78
CA LYS A 45 -6.27 -16.25 -2.41
C LYS A 45 -6.32 -16.20 -0.90
N LEU A 46 -7.26 -15.46 -0.32
CA LEU A 46 -7.35 -15.31 1.13
C LEU A 46 -7.26 -16.67 1.84
N THR A 47 -7.88 -17.71 1.26
CA THR A 47 -7.85 -19.10 1.72
C THR A 47 -6.47 -19.79 1.70
N GLU A 48 -5.53 -19.28 0.92
CA GLU A 48 -4.16 -19.79 0.75
C GLU A 48 -3.15 -19.01 1.61
N GLU A 49 -3.60 -18.01 2.39
CA GLU A 49 -2.75 -17.29 3.32
C GLU A 49 -2.37 -18.19 4.51
N PRO A 50 -1.09 -18.18 4.94
CA PRO A 50 -0.58 -19.11 5.96
C PRO A 50 -1.19 -18.93 7.35
N PHE A 51 -1.82 -17.78 7.62
CA PHE A 51 -2.51 -17.53 8.89
C PHE A 51 -3.96 -18.05 8.90
N ILE A 52 -4.53 -18.45 7.76
CA ILE A 52 -5.87 -19.05 7.72
C ILE A 52 -5.78 -20.52 8.13
N GLY A 53 -6.55 -20.89 9.15
CA GLY A 53 -6.59 -22.27 9.66
C GLY A 53 -5.64 -22.56 10.81
N ILE A 54 -4.89 -21.57 11.32
CA ILE A 54 -4.02 -21.72 12.51
C ILE A 54 -4.76 -22.27 13.75
N TRP A 55 -6.08 -22.11 13.80
CA TRP A 55 -6.94 -22.57 14.89
C TRP A 55 -7.76 -23.81 14.53
N ARG A 56 -7.62 -24.35 13.31
CA ARG A 56 -8.44 -25.46 12.80
C ARG A 56 -8.22 -26.75 13.60
N ASP A 57 -6.97 -27.02 13.94
CA ASP A 57 -6.58 -28.28 14.58
C ASP A 57 -6.49 -28.16 16.11
N ARG A 58 -6.95 -27.04 16.68
CA ARG A 58 -6.97 -26.82 18.12
C ARG A 58 -8.34 -27.19 18.69
N ASP A 59 -8.40 -28.33 19.35
CA ASP A 59 -9.63 -28.82 20.01
C ASP A 59 -10.11 -27.89 21.14
N ASP A 60 -9.18 -27.18 21.79
CA ASP A 60 -9.50 -26.29 22.90
C ASP A 60 -10.19 -24.98 22.49
N VAL A 61 -10.17 -24.63 21.19
CA VAL A 61 -10.88 -23.48 20.61
C VAL A 61 -12.08 -23.87 19.77
N GLN A 62 -12.52 -25.13 19.84
CA GLN A 62 -13.73 -25.59 19.17
C GLN A 62 -14.97 -24.80 19.63
N ASP A 63 -15.06 -24.51 20.93
CA ASP A 63 -15.93 -23.44 21.47
C ASP A 63 -15.07 -22.20 21.80
N SER A 64 -14.85 -21.38 20.78
CA SER A 64 -14.09 -20.14 20.90
C SER A 64 -14.66 -19.18 21.95
N SER A 65 -15.98 -19.22 22.17
CA SER A 65 -16.63 -18.35 23.15
C SER A 65 -16.36 -18.79 24.58
N ALA A 66 -16.43 -20.09 24.85
CA ALA A 66 -16.04 -20.65 26.15
C ALA A 66 -14.54 -20.46 26.41
N TRP A 67 -13.69 -20.68 25.40
CA TRP A 67 -12.24 -20.51 25.50
C TRP A 67 -11.85 -19.09 25.92
N VAL A 68 -12.36 -18.05 25.24
CA VAL A 68 -12.08 -16.65 25.59
C VAL A 68 -12.57 -16.29 27.00
N ARG A 69 -13.74 -16.79 27.41
CA ARG A 69 -14.28 -16.55 28.77
C ARG A 69 -13.40 -17.18 29.84
N ASN A 70 -12.89 -18.40 29.60
CA ASN A 70 -12.00 -19.08 30.54
C ASN A 70 -10.65 -18.38 30.67
N ILE A 71 -10.04 -17.97 29.55
CA ILE A 71 -8.80 -17.17 29.52
C ILE A 71 -8.97 -15.90 30.38
N ARG A 72 -10.04 -15.13 30.16
CA ARG A 72 -10.28 -13.89 30.94
C ARG A 72 -10.43 -14.14 32.44
N LYS A 73 -11.09 -15.22 32.85
CA LYS A 73 -11.22 -15.56 34.28
C LYS A 73 -9.88 -15.95 34.92
N ASN A 74 -9.01 -16.60 34.16
CA ASN A 74 -7.77 -17.16 34.69
C ASN A 74 -6.61 -16.15 34.66
N GLU A 75 -6.56 -15.31 33.63
CA GLU A 75 -5.42 -14.41 33.39
C GLU A 75 -5.65 -12.97 33.86
N TRP A 76 -6.91 -12.52 33.98
CA TRP A 76 -7.25 -11.16 34.41
C TRP A 76 -7.90 -11.18 35.79
N LYS A 77 -7.14 -11.63 36.79
CA LYS A 77 -7.49 -11.48 38.21
C LYS A 77 -7.22 -10.06 38.70
#